data_AF-A0A928RUW0-F1
#
_entry.id   AF-A0A928RUW0-F1
#
_cell.length_a   1.000
_cell.length_b   1.000
_cell.length_c   1.000
_cell.angle_alpha   90.00
_cell.angle_beta   90.00
_cell.angle_gamma   90.00
#
_symmetry.space_group_name_H-M   'P 1'
#
loop_
_entity.id
_entity.type
_entity.pdbx_description
1 polymer ?
#
loop_
_entity_poly.entity_id
_entity_poly.type
_entity_poly.pdbx_seq_one_letter_code
_entity_poly.pdbx_strand_id
1 'polypeptide(L)'
;MRKLLVTIASIVMSLVMCLSAFSGCSLIEVDSEKDMNQVVATVRISEDVPKADEILKKDILMSYINYYYQMEYQGTSREEVIKQIVKSLIENRVLVQKAILDFEKGDAPFNGVVRTDKDAWDLDRYLDDSERIDAEYSAVKDMNSLIHSYMKTHDHDKVQDTMPETARTVPTGAVNAEKEYTDPEKQEYINKGVDISGDDRYESFIDVVELLDVNGLLGDKWDEKDLTTTRYYEQTEKNYKESKILEKYEKLITDSIRKDVTFDVLKAVYADKYEAQANFDNAQFVEKLGTATANDPILVSNGGGYGFVYNLLLGADEDILAELDQWKADNKNPQDGAKEEFRKGIFENITATDLRSTWVMAGYDFDGEKFTGDYTLVKDSANSLPFKGTTTLLNPKTDDHDDHDDHDEEYVAEYRVDSVTEYSLDEFVEMMEIYLYGAKQTGVQDSNVSVYKRVEAAKGTVTEYREKINELLFAFSTDPGSLNTYLGYTIAPDKNDWAEEFTWAGQELLKMGGNSYIMVATDYGYHIMFYSEVFNSDYNFETLVEYLNYVEDKNLDEAGWIKELETRLSDWEEYENTYLYSLFESVSSTKVTNGLSKVENEILSEYVYNKDSNGVVKYESRYQDLFN
;
A
#
# COMPACT_ATOMS: atom_id res chain seq x y z
N MET A 1 -1.10 -2.12 -8.63
CA MET A 1 -2.35 -2.53 -9.35
C MET A 1 -2.13 -3.32 -10.67
N ARG A 2 -1.22 -4.30 -10.73
CA ARG A 2 -0.88 -5.04 -11.99
C ARG A 2 -1.85 -6.14 -12.45
N LYS A 3 -2.76 -6.63 -11.60
CA LYS A 3 -3.74 -7.68 -11.98
C LYS A 3 -4.99 -7.13 -12.65
N LEU A 4 -5.25 -5.82 -12.55
CA LEU A 4 -6.39 -5.20 -13.23
C LEU A 4 -6.12 -5.01 -14.74
N LEU A 5 -4.90 -4.59 -15.11
CA LEU A 5 -4.51 -4.29 -16.49
C LEU A 5 -4.45 -5.53 -17.40
N VAL A 6 -3.95 -6.67 -16.90
CA VAL A 6 -3.87 -7.92 -17.71
C VAL A 6 -5.26 -8.52 -17.98
N THR A 7 -6.25 -8.19 -17.16
CA THR A 7 -7.63 -8.67 -17.34
C THR A 7 -8.37 -7.87 -18.43
N ILE A 8 -7.97 -6.62 -18.69
CA ILE A 8 -8.57 -5.73 -19.71
C ILE A 8 -8.24 -6.22 -21.13
N ALA A 9 -6.99 -6.62 -21.40
CA ALA A 9 -6.53 -7.04 -22.73
C ALA A 9 -7.21 -8.30 -23.29
N SER A 10 -7.66 -9.23 -22.43
CA SER A 10 -8.33 -10.47 -22.86
C SER A 10 -9.83 -10.29 -23.13
N ILE A 11 -10.43 -9.21 -22.63
CA ILE A 11 -11.89 -9.01 -22.55
C ILE A 11 -12.40 -8.10 -23.67
N VAL A 12 -11.60 -7.13 -24.09
CA VAL A 12 -11.88 -6.28 -25.26
C VAL A 12 -11.96 -7.11 -26.56
N MET A 13 -11.19 -8.19 -26.68
CA MET A 13 -11.23 -9.09 -27.84
C MET A 13 -12.52 -9.95 -27.88
N SER A 14 -13.20 -10.15 -26.74
CA SER A 14 -14.50 -10.85 -26.66
C SER A 14 -15.69 -9.94 -27.00
N LEU A 15 -15.50 -8.62 -26.91
CA LEU A 15 -16.49 -7.57 -27.18
C LEU A 15 -16.92 -7.56 -28.66
N VAL A 16 -16.01 -7.89 -29.58
CA VAL A 16 -16.28 -7.98 -31.04
C VAL A 16 -17.11 -9.22 -31.41
N MET A 17 -17.00 -10.32 -30.65
CA MET A 17 -17.76 -11.54 -30.95
C MET A 17 -19.19 -11.56 -30.38
N CYS A 18 -19.51 -10.68 -29.41
CA CYS A 18 -20.86 -10.60 -28.84
C CYS A 18 -21.69 -9.44 -29.41
N LEU A 19 -21.08 -8.30 -29.79
CA LEU A 19 -21.83 -7.19 -30.41
C LEU A 19 -22.20 -7.45 -31.88
N SER A 20 -21.53 -8.38 -32.55
CA SER A 20 -21.95 -8.88 -33.87
C SER A 20 -23.25 -9.70 -33.85
N ALA A 21 -23.81 -10.00 -32.67
CA ALA A 21 -25.14 -10.60 -32.55
C ALA A 21 -26.30 -9.59 -32.78
N PHE A 22 -26.04 -8.28 -32.82
CA PHE A 22 -27.07 -7.26 -33.10
C PHE A 22 -27.39 -7.06 -34.60
N SER A 23 -26.70 -7.75 -35.51
CA SER A 23 -26.97 -7.69 -36.97
C SER A 23 -27.72 -8.92 -37.52
N GLY A 24 -28.51 -9.58 -36.68
CA GLY A 24 -29.37 -10.70 -37.08
C GLY A 24 -30.77 -10.30 -37.56
N CYS A 25 -30.88 -9.80 -38.80
CA CYS A 25 -32.09 -9.76 -39.66
C CYS A 25 -33.44 -9.35 -39.03
N SER A 26 -33.82 -8.06 -39.13
CA SER A 26 -35.22 -7.68 -39.33
C SER A 26 -35.34 -6.35 -40.09
N LEU A 27 -36.51 -6.13 -40.70
CA LEU A 27 -36.84 -5.23 -41.81
C LEU A 27 -36.86 -3.72 -41.45
N ILE A 28 -36.10 -3.29 -40.44
CA ILE A 28 -36.02 -1.91 -39.93
C ILE A 28 -34.56 -1.62 -39.59
N GLU A 29 -33.94 -0.69 -40.31
CA GLU A 29 -32.63 -0.13 -39.98
C GLU A 29 -32.80 0.72 -38.71
N VAL A 30 -32.35 0.19 -37.57
CA VAL A 30 -32.36 0.94 -36.30
C VAL A 30 -31.20 1.91 -36.35
N ASP A 31 -31.53 3.20 -36.33
CA ASP A 31 -30.57 4.28 -36.13
C ASP A 31 -29.94 4.13 -34.73
N SER A 32 -28.76 3.52 -34.68
CA SER A 32 -28.04 3.17 -33.45
C SER A 32 -27.71 4.40 -32.61
N GLU A 33 -27.34 5.50 -33.27
CA GLU A 33 -27.07 6.78 -32.62
C GLU A 33 -28.33 7.31 -31.92
N LYS A 34 -29.48 7.27 -32.59
CA LYS A 34 -30.76 7.70 -32.02
C LYS A 34 -31.22 6.81 -30.86
N ASP A 35 -30.96 5.51 -30.92
CA ASP A 35 -31.27 4.59 -29.83
C ASP A 35 -30.34 4.80 -28.62
N MET A 36 -29.04 4.96 -28.84
CA MET A 36 -28.04 5.23 -27.79
C MET A 36 -28.19 6.61 -27.13
N ASN A 37 -28.79 7.58 -27.84
CA ASN A 37 -29.14 8.91 -27.32
C ASN A 37 -30.44 8.95 -26.50
N GLN A 38 -31.08 7.80 -26.23
CA GLN A 38 -32.28 7.79 -25.37
C GLN A 38 -31.95 8.16 -23.92
N VAL A 39 -32.69 9.12 -23.37
CA VAL A 39 -32.59 9.51 -21.96
C VAL A 39 -33.21 8.43 -21.08
N VAL A 40 -32.40 7.72 -20.29
CA VAL A 40 -32.83 6.64 -19.40
C VAL A 40 -33.19 7.15 -18.00
N ALA A 41 -32.62 8.28 -17.59
CA ALA A 41 -33.01 8.99 -16.39
C ALA A 41 -32.68 10.48 -16.49
N THR A 42 -33.40 11.31 -15.73
CA THR A 42 -33.06 12.73 -15.55
C THR A 42 -32.90 13.07 -14.08
N VAL A 43 -31.89 13.87 -13.75
CA VAL A 43 -31.57 14.31 -12.38
C VAL A 43 -31.56 15.83 -12.28
N ARG A 44 -32.34 16.38 -11.36
CA ARG A 44 -32.36 17.81 -11.02
C ARG A 44 -32.82 18.00 -9.57
N ILE A 45 -31.89 18.13 -8.64
CA ILE A 45 -32.21 18.10 -7.20
C ILE A 45 -32.73 19.45 -6.64
N SER A 46 -32.57 20.56 -7.37
CA SER A 46 -32.98 21.91 -6.97
C SER A 46 -33.35 22.78 -8.18
N GLU A 47 -34.12 23.85 -7.95
CA GLU A 47 -34.37 24.90 -8.96
C GLU A 47 -33.09 25.65 -9.34
N ASP A 48 -32.13 25.73 -8.42
CA ASP A 48 -30.81 26.36 -8.63
C ASP A 48 -29.91 25.55 -9.58
N VAL A 49 -30.28 24.29 -9.87
CA VAL A 49 -29.67 23.51 -10.95
C VAL A 49 -30.23 24.00 -12.29
N PRO A 50 -29.39 24.54 -13.21
CA PRO A 50 -29.84 25.29 -14.38
C PRO A 50 -30.58 24.41 -15.40
N LYS A 51 -30.14 23.16 -15.57
CA LYS A 51 -30.73 22.16 -16.46
C LYS A 51 -30.70 20.79 -15.78
N ALA A 52 -31.72 19.97 -16.03
CA ALA A 52 -31.67 18.57 -15.63
C ALA A 52 -30.55 17.83 -16.37
N ASP A 53 -29.75 17.09 -15.62
CA ASP A 53 -28.77 16.16 -16.19
C ASP A 53 -29.49 14.97 -16.78
N GLU A 54 -29.13 14.63 -18.01
CA GLU A 54 -29.65 13.47 -18.73
C GLU A 54 -28.64 12.34 -18.61
N ILE A 55 -29.08 11.19 -18.11
CA ILE A 55 -28.34 9.93 -18.21
C ILE A 55 -28.86 9.25 -19.46
N LEU A 56 -27.95 8.93 -20.37
CA LEU A 56 -28.24 8.35 -21.67
C LEU A 56 -28.03 6.84 -21.63
N LYS A 57 -28.69 6.13 -22.55
CA LYS A 57 -28.54 4.68 -22.70
C LYS A 57 -27.08 4.29 -22.97
N LYS A 58 -26.34 5.11 -23.72
CA LYS A 58 -24.91 4.93 -23.97
C LYS A 58 -24.04 5.02 -22.70
N ASP A 59 -24.45 5.79 -21.69
CA ASP A 59 -23.68 5.92 -20.44
C ASP A 59 -23.70 4.59 -19.66
N ILE A 60 -24.82 3.86 -19.78
CA ILE A 60 -24.95 2.50 -19.24
C ILE A 60 -23.95 1.56 -19.94
N LEU A 61 -23.91 1.61 -21.27
CA LEU A 61 -23.04 0.76 -22.08
C LEU A 61 -21.57 1.02 -21.78
N MET A 62 -21.18 2.29 -21.72
CA MET A 62 -19.83 2.71 -21.37
C MET A 62 -19.41 2.21 -19.98
N SER A 63 -20.29 2.36 -18.98
CA SER A 63 -20.04 1.86 -17.62
C SER A 63 -19.97 0.33 -17.56
N TYR A 64 -20.80 -0.36 -18.35
CA TYR A 64 -20.81 -1.82 -18.44
C TYR A 64 -19.50 -2.36 -19.02
N ILE A 65 -19.00 -1.76 -20.10
CA ILE A 65 -17.73 -2.10 -20.75
C ILE A 65 -16.55 -1.86 -19.81
N ASN A 66 -16.51 -0.70 -19.15
CA ASN A 66 -15.32 -0.28 -18.41
C ASN A 66 -15.21 -0.95 -17.01
N TYR A 67 -16.33 -1.24 -16.33
CA TYR A 67 -16.28 -1.56 -14.90
C TYR A 67 -17.04 -2.82 -14.47
N TYR A 68 -18.13 -3.18 -15.15
CA TYR A 68 -19.11 -4.10 -14.56
C TYR A 68 -19.25 -5.46 -15.27
N TYR A 69 -18.65 -5.65 -16.46
CA TYR A 69 -18.64 -6.94 -17.16
C TYR A 69 -18.05 -8.09 -16.30
N GLN A 70 -17.05 -7.78 -15.47
CA GLN A 70 -16.42 -8.75 -14.56
C GLN A 70 -17.41 -9.38 -13.56
N MET A 71 -18.46 -8.66 -13.16
CA MET A 71 -19.44 -9.15 -12.19
C MET A 71 -20.39 -10.18 -12.79
N GLU A 72 -20.63 -10.12 -14.10
CA GLU A 72 -21.37 -11.14 -14.84
C GLU A 72 -20.57 -12.45 -14.91
N TYR A 73 -19.25 -12.36 -15.13
CA TYR A 73 -18.33 -13.49 -15.05
C TYR A 73 -18.30 -14.15 -13.65
N GLN A 74 -18.51 -13.36 -12.60
CA GLN A 74 -18.61 -13.83 -11.21
C GLN A 74 -20.02 -14.36 -10.84
N GLY A 75 -20.95 -14.46 -11.79
CA GLY A 75 -22.24 -15.12 -11.63
C GLY A 75 -23.45 -14.20 -11.37
N THR A 76 -23.29 -12.88 -11.50
CA THR A 76 -24.40 -11.91 -11.43
C THR A 76 -25.16 -11.89 -12.76
N SER A 77 -26.50 -11.75 -12.74
CA SER A 77 -27.26 -11.64 -14.00
C SER A 77 -27.00 -10.30 -14.70
N ARG A 78 -26.98 -10.30 -16.04
CA ARG A 78 -26.80 -9.08 -16.85
C ARG A 78 -27.83 -8.00 -16.54
N GLU A 79 -29.09 -8.38 -16.31
CA GLU A 79 -30.15 -7.46 -15.86
C GLU A 79 -29.80 -6.76 -14.55
N GLU A 80 -29.31 -7.52 -13.57
CA GLU A 80 -28.94 -7.01 -12.25
C GLU A 80 -27.74 -6.07 -12.35
N VAL A 81 -26.74 -6.42 -13.18
CA VAL A 81 -25.59 -5.55 -13.47
C VAL A 81 -26.04 -4.22 -14.09
N ILE A 82 -26.91 -4.25 -15.11
CA ILE A 82 -27.40 -3.04 -15.77
C ILE A 82 -28.23 -2.17 -14.81
N LYS A 83 -29.06 -2.78 -13.97
CA LYS A 83 -29.81 -2.04 -12.94
C LYS A 83 -28.89 -1.38 -11.91
N GLN A 84 -27.79 -2.03 -11.53
CA GLN A 84 -26.78 -1.46 -10.64
C GLN A 84 -26.04 -0.29 -11.31
N ILE A 85 -25.70 -0.39 -12.59
CA ILE A 85 -25.10 0.71 -13.35
C ILE A 85 -26.02 1.93 -13.38
N VAL A 86 -27.30 1.74 -13.75
CA VAL A 86 -28.27 2.84 -13.78
C VAL A 86 -28.44 3.48 -12.40
N LYS A 87 -28.46 2.66 -11.34
CA LYS A 87 -28.50 3.14 -9.96
C LYS A 87 -27.28 4.00 -9.64
N SER A 88 -26.07 3.50 -9.90
CA SER A 88 -24.80 4.19 -9.63
C SER A 88 -24.70 5.53 -10.37
N LEU A 89 -25.05 5.56 -11.67
CA LEU A 89 -25.06 6.79 -12.46
C LEU A 89 -26.01 7.85 -11.89
N ILE A 90 -27.19 7.44 -11.41
CA ILE A 90 -28.15 8.35 -10.77
C ILE A 90 -27.61 8.88 -9.43
N GLU A 91 -27.08 8.01 -8.60
CA GLU A 91 -26.54 8.37 -7.29
C GLU A 91 -25.37 9.34 -7.42
N ASN A 92 -24.42 9.07 -8.32
CA ASN A 92 -23.30 9.95 -8.61
C ASN A 92 -23.76 11.35 -9.05
N ARG A 93 -24.70 11.44 -10.01
CA ARG A 93 -25.24 12.74 -10.48
C ARG A 93 -25.92 13.52 -9.36
N VAL A 94 -26.67 12.85 -8.47
CA VAL A 94 -27.29 13.49 -7.30
C VAL A 94 -26.22 14.03 -6.34
N LEU A 95 -25.19 13.24 -6.05
CA LEU A 95 -24.11 13.65 -5.15
C LEU A 95 -23.31 14.83 -5.72
N VAL A 96 -22.99 14.82 -7.02
CA VAL A 96 -22.28 15.92 -7.70
C VAL A 96 -23.10 17.21 -7.63
N GLN A 97 -24.39 17.17 -8.00
CA GLN A 97 -25.25 18.36 -7.93
C GLN A 97 -25.33 18.88 -6.49
N LYS A 98 -25.36 17.99 -5.50
CA LYS A 98 -25.41 18.38 -4.09
C LYS A 98 -24.10 19.02 -3.63
N ALA A 99 -22.96 18.45 -3.99
CA ALA A 99 -21.64 19.01 -3.72
C ALA A 99 -21.51 20.43 -4.30
N ILE A 100 -21.91 20.62 -5.56
CA ILE A 100 -21.90 21.93 -6.23
C ILE A 100 -22.80 22.94 -5.48
N LEU A 101 -24.02 22.56 -5.11
CA LEU A 101 -24.91 23.46 -4.36
C LEU A 101 -24.32 23.87 -3.01
N ASP A 102 -23.70 22.94 -2.29
CA ASP A 102 -23.07 23.21 -1.00
C ASP A 102 -21.82 24.09 -1.16
N PHE A 103 -21.03 23.89 -2.22
CA PHE A 103 -19.90 24.75 -2.58
C PHE A 103 -20.34 26.18 -2.93
N GLU A 104 -21.40 26.35 -3.73
CA GLU A 104 -21.97 27.67 -4.05
C GLU A 104 -22.54 28.37 -2.82
N LYS A 105 -23.15 27.61 -1.90
CA LYS A 105 -23.66 28.16 -0.65
C LYS A 105 -22.51 28.69 0.22
N GLY A 106 -21.36 28.01 0.21
CA GLY A 106 -20.14 28.45 0.87
C GLY A 106 -20.19 28.42 2.41
N ASP A 107 -21.17 27.71 2.99
CA ASP A 107 -21.19 27.44 4.42
C ASP A 107 -20.06 26.47 4.78
N ALA A 108 -19.51 26.59 6.00
CA ALA A 108 -18.52 25.61 6.48
C ALA A 108 -19.10 24.18 6.43
N PRO A 109 -18.33 23.17 5.98
CA PRO A 109 -16.89 23.19 5.70
C PRO A 109 -16.48 23.57 4.28
N PHE A 110 -17.39 24.05 3.44
CA PHE A 110 -17.20 24.24 1.99
C PHE A 110 -16.77 25.67 1.58
N ASN A 111 -16.49 26.52 2.55
CA ASN A 111 -16.13 27.92 2.33
C ASN A 111 -14.82 28.04 1.51
N GLY A 112 -14.83 28.83 0.44
CA GLY A 112 -13.62 29.17 -0.33
C GLY A 112 -13.24 28.20 -1.45
N VAL A 113 -14.07 27.21 -1.77
CA VAL A 113 -13.86 26.26 -2.88
C VAL A 113 -14.06 26.91 -4.26
N VAL A 114 -14.90 27.94 -4.33
CA VAL A 114 -15.44 28.47 -5.58
C VAL A 114 -14.49 29.47 -6.27
N ARG A 115 -14.18 29.22 -7.54
CA ARG A 115 -13.44 30.12 -8.44
C ARG A 115 -14.35 31.17 -9.10
N THR A 116 -14.17 32.43 -8.74
CA THR A 116 -15.05 33.52 -9.21
C THR A 116 -14.85 33.92 -10.68
N ASP A 117 -13.79 33.43 -11.33
CA ASP A 117 -13.49 33.64 -12.76
C ASP A 117 -14.22 32.68 -13.70
N LYS A 118 -14.91 31.67 -13.16
CA LYS A 118 -15.70 30.67 -13.90
C LYS A 118 -17.18 30.84 -13.60
N ASP A 119 -18.04 30.44 -14.54
CA ASP A 119 -19.50 30.49 -14.37
C ASP A 119 -19.99 29.39 -13.40
N ALA A 120 -21.08 29.65 -12.68
CA ALA A 120 -21.72 28.64 -11.83
C ALA A 120 -22.08 27.39 -12.67
N TRP A 121 -21.88 26.20 -12.11
CA TRP A 121 -22.06 24.90 -12.77
C TRP A 121 -21.02 24.54 -13.85
N ASP A 122 -20.00 25.37 -14.11
CA ASP A 122 -18.77 24.91 -14.76
C ASP A 122 -17.98 24.05 -13.76
N LEU A 123 -17.63 22.81 -14.11
CA LEU A 123 -16.90 21.91 -13.19
C LEU A 123 -15.53 22.49 -12.80
N ASP A 124 -14.87 23.21 -13.72
CA ASP A 124 -13.59 23.87 -13.45
C ASP A 124 -13.70 24.94 -12.35
N ARG A 125 -14.92 25.42 -12.04
CA ARG A 125 -15.16 26.40 -10.98
C ARG A 125 -14.87 25.84 -9.58
N TYR A 126 -14.99 24.53 -9.42
CA TYR A 126 -14.91 23.86 -8.12
C TYR A 126 -13.61 23.08 -7.93
N LEU A 127 -12.77 23.05 -8.96
CA LEU A 127 -11.49 22.36 -8.99
C LEU A 127 -10.34 23.37 -8.97
N ASP A 128 -9.28 23.05 -8.22
CA ASP A 128 -8.02 23.78 -8.33
C ASP A 128 -7.23 23.32 -9.56
N ASP A 129 -6.06 23.94 -9.81
CA ASP A 129 -5.31 23.66 -11.02
C ASP A 129 -4.67 22.25 -11.00
N SER A 130 -4.28 21.72 -9.84
CA SER A 130 -3.71 20.37 -9.74
C SER A 130 -4.80 19.31 -9.98
N GLU A 131 -5.97 19.48 -9.40
CA GLU A 131 -7.11 18.57 -9.61
C GLU A 131 -7.59 18.56 -11.07
N ARG A 132 -7.54 19.72 -11.75
CA ARG A 132 -7.86 19.81 -13.19
C ARG A 132 -6.83 19.08 -14.03
N ILE A 133 -5.54 19.29 -13.75
CA ILE A 133 -4.44 18.59 -14.42
C ILE A 133 -4.57 17.08 -14.20
N ASP A 134 -4.89 16.64 -12.98
CA ASP A 134 -5.05 15.22 -12.66
C ASP A 134 -6.23 14.57 -13.41
N ALA A 135 -7.36 15.28 -13.49
CA ALA A 135 -8.53 14.81 -14.24
C ALA A 135 -8.25 14.71 -15.76
N GLU A 136 -7.58 15.71 -16.33
CA GLU A 136 -7.23 15.72 -17.76
C GLU A 136 -6.16 14.66 -18.08
N TYR A 137 -5.13 14.54 -17.24
CA TYR A 137 -4.11 13.50 -17.35
C TYR A 137 -4.74 12.10 -17.34
N SER A 138 -5.65 11.85 -16.40
CA SER A 138 -6.35 10.56 -16.30
C SER A 138 -7.18 10.27 -17.55
N ALA A 139 -7.88 11.29 -18.11
CA ALA A 139 -8.65 11.13 -19.33
C ALA A 139 -7.77 10.79 -20.56
N VAL A 140 -6.65 11.51 -20.74
CA VAL A 140 -5.71 11.24 -21.85
C VAL A 140 -5.04 9.87 -21.68
N LYS A 141 -4.63 9.52 -20.46
CA LYS A 141 -4.06 8.21 -20.13
C LYS A 141 -5.03 7.07 -20.43
N ASP A 142 -6.31 7.25 -20.13
CA ASP A 142 -7.36 6.28 -20.46
C ASP A 142 -7.54 6.09 -21.96
N MET A 143 -7.45 7.16 -22.76
CA MET A 143 -7.47 7.05 -24.23
C MET A 143 -6.27 6.25 -24.75
N ASN A 144 -5.08 6.57 -24.27
CA ASN A 144 -3.86 5.86 -24.65
C ASN A 144 -3.90 4.38 -24.23
N SER A 145 -4.42 4.10 -23.03
CA SER A 145 -4.62 2.74 -22.54
C SER A 145 -5.67 1.98 -23.36
N LEU A 146 -6.74 2.65 -23.80
CA LEU A 146 -7.74 2.06 -24.69
C LEU A 146 -7.14 1.67 -26.04
N ILE A 147 -6.38 2.56 -26.69
CA ILE A 147 -5.66 2.24 -27.94
C ILE A 147 -4.70 1.07 -27.71
N HIS A 148 -3.90 1.13 -26.65
CA HIS A 148 -2.93 0.08 -26.32
C HIS A 148 -3.61 -1.28 -26.14
N SER A 149 -4.81 -1.33 -25.55
CA SER A 149 -5.56 -2.58 -25.37
C SER A 149 -6.00 -3.24 -26.69
N TYR A 150 -6.04 -2.50 -27.79
CA TYR A 150 -6.35 -2.99 -29.14
C TYR A 150 -5.11 -3.37 -29.95
N MET A 151 -3.91 -3.12 -29.41
CA MET A 151 -2.68 -3.53 -30.05
C MET A 151 -2.61 -5.06 -30.13
N LYS A 152 -2.50 -5.59 -31.35
CA LYS A 152 -2.29 -7.01 -31.61
C LYS A 152 -0.85 -7.34 -31.26
N THR A 153 -0.55 -7.55 -29.98
CA THR A 153 0.81 -7.80 -29.51
C THR A 153 1.43 -8.97 -30.28
N HIS A 154 2.48 -8.67 -31.05
CA HIS A 154 3.46 -9.63 -31.57
C HIS A 154 4.56 -9.91 -30.53
N ASP A 155 4.28 -9.89 -29.23
CA ASP A 155 5.28 -10.30 -28.26
C ASP A 155 4.68 -10.77 -26.93
N HIS A 156 4.48 -12.08 -26.84
CA HIS A 156 4.30 -12.78 -25.57
C HIS A 156 5.54 -13.64 -25.26
N ASP A 157 6.70 -13.32 -25.82
CA ASP A 157 7.95 -13.90 -25.33
C ASP A 157 8.46 -13.05 -24.16
N LYS A 158 7.66 -13.02 -23.08
CA LYS A 158 8.27 -12.82 -21.77
C LYS A 158 9.24 -13.97 -21.59
N VAL A 159 10.53 -13.68 -21.71
CA VAL A 159 11.61 -14.49 -21.15
C VAL A 159 11.44 -14.45 -19.62
N GLN A 160 10.41 -15.12 -19.11
CA GLN A 160 10.36 -15.62 -17.75
C GLN A 160 11.10 -16.95 -17.76
N ASP A 161 12.42 -16.87 -17.88
CA ASP A 161 13.28 -17.97 -17.48
C ASP A 161 13.88 -17.61 -16.12
N THR A 162 13.01 -17.49 -15.11
CA THR A 162 13.41 -17.62 -13.69
C THR A 162 12.30 -18.32 -12.92
N MET A 163 12.73 -19.30 -12.14
CA MET A 163 11.94 -20.33 -11.47
C MET A 163 10.95 -19.79 -10.43
N PRO A 164 9.89 -20.55 -10.08
CA PRO A 164 8.84 -20.17 -9.13
C PRO A 164 9.33 -20.30 -7.68
N GLU A 165 10.35 -19.55 -7.30
CA GLU A 165 10.62 -19.34 -5.87
C GLU A 165 9.64 -18.28 -5.34
N THR A 166 8.90 -18.62 -4.29
CA THR A 166 8.06 -17.63 -3.60
C THR A 166 8.95 -16.53 -3.06
N ALA A 167 8.65 -15.29 -3.42
CA ALA A 167 9.37 -14.14 -2.88
C ALA A 167 9.39 -14.18 -1.35
N ARG A 168 10.56 -13.88 -0.77
CA ARG A 168 10.76 -13.82 0.67
C ARG A 168 9.80 -12.80 1.30
N THR A 169 9.34 -13.08 2.53
CA THR A 169 8.50 -12.17 3.32
C THR A 169 9.06 -10.76 3.36
N VAL A 170 8.22 -9.77 3.03
CA VAL A 170 8.54 -8.33 3.01
C VAL A 170 8.11 -7.65 4.31
N PRO A 171 8.54 -6.40 4.57
CA PRO A 171 8.02 -5.60 5.67
C PRO A 171 6.50 -5.47 5.61
N THR A 172 5.85 -5.50 6.77
CA THR A 172 4.38 -5.39 6.86
C THR A 172 3.94 -4.04 6.34
N GLY A 173 2.98 -4.04 5.42
CA GLY A 173 2.47 -2.82 4.79
C GLY A 173 3.29 -2.32 3.62
N ALA A 174 4.45 -2.94 3.32
CA ALA A 174 5.28 -2.48 2.21
C ALA A 174 4.58 -2.63 0.86
N VAL A 175 4.55 -1.53 0.12
CA VAL A 175 4.12 -1.48 -1.27
C VAL A 175 5.24 -0.91 -2.12
N ASN A 176 5.32 -1.35 -3.38
CA ASN A 176 6.18 -0.69 -4.35
C ASN A 176 5.67 0.73 -4.56
N ALA A 177 6.58 1.69 -4.55
CA ALA A 177 6.34 3.06 -4.93
C ALA A 177 5.82 3.08 -6.36
N GLU A 178 4.58 3.51 -6.53
CA GLU A 178 4.09 3.94 -7.83
C GLU A 178 4.67 5.33 -8.09
N LYS A 179 5.19 5.58 -9.30
CA LYS A 179 5.71 6.89 -9.64
C LYS A 179 4.57 7.90 -9.58
N GLU A 180 4.61 8.77 -8.57
CA GLU A 180 3.78 9.95 -8.57
C GLU A 180 4.31 10.94 -9.61
N TYR A 181 3.50 11.20 -10.63
CA TYR A 181 3.79 12.23 -11.62
C TYR A 181 3.53 13.60 -11.00
N THR A 182 4.51 14.48 -11.09
CA THR A 182 4.33 15.88 -10.72
C THR A 182 3.38 16.59 -11.70
N ASP A 183 2.73 17.68 -11.27
CA ASP A 183 1.86 18.46 -12.17
C ASP A 183 2.54 18.86 -13.50
N PRO A 184 3.83 19.26 -13.54
CA PRO A 184 4.53 19.51 -14.80
C PRO A 184 4.67 18.28 -15.70
N GLU A 185 4.94 17.09 -15.14
CA GLU A 185 5.05 15.85 -15.91
C GLU A 185 3.68 15.41 -16.45
N LYS A 186 2.62 15.54 -15.63
CA LYS A 186 1.24 15.32 -16.08
C LYS A 186 0.87 16.27 -17.21
N GLN A 187 1.24 17.54 -17.11
CA GLN A 187 1.00 18.53 -18.17
C GLN A 187 1.80 18.21 -19.44
N GLU A 188 3.04 17.73 -19.32
CA GLU A 188 3.81 17.27 -20.47
C GLU A 188 3.12 16.10 -21.18
N TYR A 189 2.62 15.13 -20.41
CA TYR A 189 1.84 14.00 -20.93
C TYR A 189 0.57 14.47 -21.67
N ILE A 190 -0.21 15.34 -21.05
CA ILE A 190 -1.40 15.95 -21.65
C ILE A 190 -1.06 16.63 -22.97
N ASN A 191 0.05 17.38 -23.02
CA ASN A 191 0.48 18.10 -24.21
C ASN A 191 0.93 17.18 -25.36
N LYS A 192 1.44 15.98 -25.05
CA LYS A 192 1.71 14.94 -26.06
C LYS A 192 0.40 14.39 -26.64
N GLY A 193 -0.66 14.38 -25.84
CA GLY A 193 -2.01 14.01 -26.25
C GLY A 193 -2.16 12.51 -26.47
N VAL A 194 -3.13 12.15 -27.31
CA VAL A 194 -3.35 10.75 -27.69
C VAL A 194 -2.29 10.33 -28.69
N ASP A 195 -1.43 9.41 -28.26
CA ASP A 195 -0.37 8.87 -29.11
C ASP A 195 -0.96 7.86 -30.10
N ILE A 196 -0.72 8.15 -31.39
CA ILE A 196 -1.08 7.31 -32.54
C ILE A 196 0.15 7.00 -33.41
N SER A 197 1.34 7.26 -32.89
CA SER A 197 2.59 7.04 -33.60
C SER A 197 2.88 5.54 -33.72
N GLY A 198 3.39 5.12 -34.88
CA GLY A 198 3.63 3.72 -35.21
C GLY A 198 2.46 3.04 -35.93
N ASP A 199 2.78 2.11 -36.83
CA ASP A 199 1.79 1.43 -37.68
C ASP A 199 0.79 0.60 -36.84
N ASP A 200 1.27 -0.12 -35.82
CA ASP A 200 0.41 -0.96 -34.96
C ASP A 200 -0.53 -0.13 -34.08
N ARG A 201 -0.07 1.02 -33.57
CA ARG A 201 -0.87 1.93 -32.75
C ARG A 201 -1.91 2.66 -33.61
N TYR A 202 -1.56 3.03 -34.84
CA TYR A 202 -2.49 3.61 -35.80
C TYR A 202 -3.58 2.62 -36.23
N GLU A 203 -3.25 1.34 -36.47
CA GLU A 203 -4.27 0.30 -36.72
C GLU A 203 -5.22 0.15 -35.52
N SER A 204 -4.67 0.11 -34.30
CA SER A 204 -5.44 0.01 -33.07
C SER A 204 -6.34 1.23 -32.83
N PHE A 205 -5.86 2.42 -33.19
CA PHE A 205 -6.64 3.64 -33.19
C PHE A 205 -7.84 3.56 -34.14
N ILE A 206 -7.69 3.00 -35.35
CA ILE A 206 -8.81 2.80 -36.28
C ILE A 206 -9.86 1.86 -35.67
N ASP A 207 -9.42 0.76 -35.05
CA ASP A 207 -10.32 -0.19 -34.39
C ASP A 207 -11.10 0.49 -33.24
N VAL A 208 -10.44 1.36 -32.47
CA VAL A 208 -11.09 2.18 -31.43
C VAL A 208 -12.09 3.17 -32.04
N VAL A 209 -11.75 3.85 -33.14
CA VAL A 209 -12.68 4.77 -33.82
C VAL A 209 -13.92 4.03 -34.33
N GLU A 210 -13.77 2.84 -34.91
CA GLU A 210 -14.91 2.01 -35.35
C GLU A 210 -15.80 1.60 -34.16
N LEU A 211 -15.18 1.20 -33.03
CA LEU A 211 -15.91 0.94 -31.79
C LEU A 211 -16.72 2.17 -31.35
N LEU A 212 -16.13 3.35 -31.34
CA LEU A 212 -16.81 4.57 -30.91
C LEU A 212 -17.94 4.96 -31.89
N ASP A 213 -17.75 4.76 -33.19
CA ASP A 213 -18.75 5.07 -34.22
C ASP A 213 -19.99 4.20 -34.09
N VAL A 214 -19.81 2.87 -34.02
CA VAL A 214 -20.91 1.89 -33.91
C VAL A 214 -21.79 2.16 -32.68
N ASN A 215 -21.21 2.75 -31.63
CA ASN A 215 -21.89 3.06 -30.37
C ASN A 215 -22.34 4.54 -30.24
N GLY A 216 -22.17 5.37 -31.27
CA GLY A 216 -22.59 6.78 -31.26
C GLY A 216 -21.82 7.63 -30.24
N LEU A 217 -20.52 7.36 -30.09
CA LEU A 217 -19.60 7.97 -29.13
C LEU A 217 -18.57 8.92 -29.77
N LEU A 218 -18.53 9.05 -31.09
CA LEU A 218 -17.70 10.06 -31.78
C LEU A 218 -18.23 11.48 -31.53
N GLY A 219 -19.52 11.72 -31.77
CA GLY A 219 -20.16 13.02 -31.56
C GLY A 219 -19.77 14.10 -32.57
N ASP A 220 -20.47 15.23 -32.49
CA ASP A 220 -20.50 16.28 -33.54
C ASP A 220 -19.19 17.07 -33.69
N LYS A 221 -18.27 16.97 -32.72
CA LYS A 221 -16.97 17.67 -32.70
C LYS A 221 -15.81 16.84 -33.24
N TRP A 222 -16.04 15.55 -33.50
CA TRP A 222 -15.03 14.64 -34.03
C TRP A 222 -14.44 15.15 -35.33
N ASP A 223 -13.11 15.23 -35.40
CA ASP A 223 -12.36 15.81 -36.53
C ASP A 223 -11.58 14.77 -37.36
N GLU A 224 -11.88 13.48 -37.15
CA GLU A 224 -11.25 12.31 -37.78
C GLU A 224 -9.79 12.05 -37.36
N LYS A 225 -9.23 12.84 -36.43
CA LYS A 225 -7.79 12.78 -36.11
C LYS A 225 -7.45 12.79 -34.63
N ASP A 226 -8.28 13.37 -33.79
CA ASP A 226 -7.98 13.59 -32.38
C ASP A 226 -9.09 13.04 -31.48
N LEU A 227 -8.81 11.92 -30.79
CA LEU A 227 -9.79 11.27 -29.89
C LEU A 227 -10.25 12.20 -28.77
N THR A 228 -9.49 13.25 -28.43
CA THR A 228 -9.91 14.24 -27.42
C THR A 228 -11.10 15.10 -27.88
N THR A 229 -11.41 15.10 -29.19
CA THR A 229 -12.60 15.77 -29.74
C THR A 229 -13.84 14.89 -29.72
N THR A 230 -13.71 13.61 -29.33
CA THR A 230 -14.85 12.69 -29.29
C THR A 230 -15.75 12.94 -28.08
N ARG A 231 -17.03 12.60 -28.22
CA ARG A 231 -17.95 12.59 -27.08
C ARG A 231 -17.52 11.60 -25.99
N TYR A 232 -16.87 10.49 -26.36
CA TYR A 232 -16.29 9.55 -25.40
C TYR A 232 -15.27 10.24 -24.48
N TYR A 233 -14.32 10.98 -25.06
CA TYR A 233 -13.36 11.75 -24.27
C TYR A 233 -14.04 12.82 -23.42
N GLU A 234 -14.94 13.63 -24.00
CA GLU A 234 -15.66 14.66 -23.25
C GLU A 234 -16.38 14.11 -22.01
N GLN A 235 -17.01 12.94 -22.15
CA GLN A 235 -17.71 12.29 -21.04
C GLN A 235 -16.72 11.67 -20.03
N THR A 236 -15.59 11.14 -20.50
CA THR A 236 -14.52 10.58 -19.66
C THR A 236 -13.89 11.69 -18.81
N GLU A 237 -13.47 12.79 -19.42
CA GLU A 237 -12.93 13.97 -18.73
C GLU A 237 -13.96 14.55 -17.75
N LYS A 238 -15.23 14.67 -18.17
CA LYS A 238 -16.31 15.11 -17.28
C LYS A 238 -16.44 14.20 -16.05
N ASN A 239 -16.43 12.89 -16.24
CA ASN A 239 -16.52 11.94 -15.13
C ASN A 239 -15.33 12.08 -14.18
N TYR A 240 -14.10 12.25 -14.68
CA TYR A 240 -12.93 12.49 -13.83
C TYR A 240 -13.05 13.78 -13.03
N LYS A 241 -13.53 14.87 -13.63
CA LYS A 241 -13.79 16.12 -12.92
C LYS A 241 -14.87 15.98 -11.85
N GLU A 242 -15.94 15.26 -12.15
CA GLU A 242 -17.02 14.97 -11.20
C GLU A 242 -16.51 14.11 -10.03
N SER A 243 -15.66 13.11 -10.30
CA SER A 243 -14.99 12.32 -9.25
C SER A 243 -14.12 13.22 -8.37
N LYS A 244 -13.32 14.13 -8.95
CA LYS A 244 -12.51 15.09 -8.16
C LYS A 244 -13.36 16.02 -7.29
N ILE A 245 -14.52 16.46 -7.79
CA ILE A 245 -15.48 17.23 -7.00
C ILE A 245 -15.99 16.43 -5.79
N LEU A 246 -16.32 15.15 -5.98
CA LEU A 246 -16.77 14.27 -4.90
C LEU A 246 -15.64 13.96 -3.91
N GLU A 247 -14.43 13.65 -4.38
CA GLU A 247 -13.23 13.47 -3.56
C GLU A 247 -12.99 14.70 -2.67
N LYS A 248 -13.06 15.91 -3.26
CA LYS A 248 -12.95 17.17 -2.51
C LYS A 248 -14.09 17.32 -1.49
N TYR A 249 -15.33 17.02 -1.88
CA TYR A 249 -16.49 17.12 -0.99
C TYR A 249 -16.34 16.20 0.24
N GLU A 250 -15.99 14.94 0.02
CA GLU A 250 -15.72 13.95 1.06
C GLU A 250 -14.53 14.34 1.93
N LYS A 251 -13.45 14.85 1.33
CA LYS A 251 -12.27 15.33 2.05
C LYS A 251 -12.63 16.48 2.99
N LEU A 252 -13.38 17.48 2.52
CA LEU A 252 -13.77 18.63 3.35
C LEU A 252 -14.69 18.22 4.52
N ILE A 253 -15.58 17.27 4.31
CA ILE A 253 -16.40 16.68 5.39
C ILE A 253 -15.52 15.91 6.37
N THR A 254 -14.61 15.08 5.86
CA THR A 254 -13.66 14.29 6.67
C THR A 254 -12.80 15.20 7.53
N ASP A 255 -12.19 16.24 6.95
CA ASP A 255 -11.40 17.24 7.64
C ASP A 255 -12.24 17.97 8.71
N SER A 256 -13.50 18.27 8.40
CA SER A 256 -14.44 18.86 9.36
C SER A 256 -14.72 17.95 10.56
N ILE A 257 -14.90 16.65 10.34
CA ILE A 257 -15.11 15.66 11.41
C ILE A 257 -13.83 15.47 12.22
N ARG A 258 -12.68 15.41 11.55
CA ARG A 258 -11.36 15.23 12.16
C ARG A 258 -10.93 16.41 13.04
N LYS A 259 -11.38 17.64 12.75
CA LYS A 259 -11.14 18.82 13.60
C LYS A 259 -11.62 18.65 15.06
N ASP A 260 -12.61 17.81 15.30
CA ASP A 260 -13.12 17.54 16.65
C ASP A 260 -12.21 16.57 17.45
N VAL A 261 -11.21 15.96 16.80
CA VAL A 261 -10.23 15.06 17.45
C VAL A 261 -9.02 15.88 17.89
N THR A 262 -9.13 16.48 19.08
CA THR A 262 -8.05 17.29 19.67
C THR A 262 -7.05 16.42 20.43
N PHE A 263 -5.88 16.98 20.72
CA PHE A 263 -4.88 16.30 21.57
C PHE A 263 -5.43 15.95 22.97
N ASP A 264 -6.35 16.74 23.52
CA ASP A 264 -7.06 16.41 24.77
C ASP A 264 -7.91 15.13 24.65
N VAL A 265 -8.58 14.93 23.51
CA VAL A 265 -9.34 13.69 23.25
C VAL A 265 -8.39 12.50 23.19
N LEU A 266 -7.23 12.64 22.51
CA LEU A 266 -6.24 11.58 22.43
C LEU A 266 -5.64 11.25 23.80
N LYS A 267 -5.36 12.26 24.63
CA LYS A 267 -4.91 12.06 26.02
C LYS A 267 -5.93 11.27 26.85
N ALA A 268 -7.22 11.57 26.72
CA ALA A 268 -8.26 10.84 27.45
C ALA A 268 -8.30 9.35 27.06
N VAL A 269 -8.27 9.05 25.75
CA VAL A 269 -8.25 7.66 25.25
C VAL A 269 -6.97 6.93 25.66
N TYR A 270 -5.84 7.63 25.65
CA TYR A 270 -4.58 7.11 26.16
C TYR A 270 -4.65 6.79 27.66
N ALA A 271 -5.19 7.71 28.47
CA ALA A 271 -5.33 7.54 29.91
C ALA A 271 -6.21 6.31 30.25
N ASP A 272 -7.32 6.12 29.54
CA ASP A 272 -8.17 4.93 29.71
C ASP A 272 -7.40 3.63 29.43
N LYS A 273 -6.56 3.61 28.38
CA LYS A 273 -5.69 2.46 28.06
C LYS A 273 -4.65 2.23 29.16
N TYR A 274 -4.01 3.30 29.62
CA TYR A 274 -3.02 3.23 30.70
C TYR A 274 -3.64 2.69 31.99
N GLU A 275 -4.76 3.26 32.45
CA GLU A 275 -5.44 2.85 33.68
C GLU A 275 -5.87 1.37 33.61
N ALA A 276 -6.32 0.89 32.45
CA ALA A 276 -6.62 -0.52 32.27
C ALA A 276 -5.38 -1.41 32.47
N GLN A 277 -4.25 -1.05 31.85
CA GLN A 277 -3.00 -1.81 31.97
C GLN A 277 -2.39 -1.73 33.38
N ALA A 278 -2.48 -0.57 34.05
CA ALA A 278 -1.98 -0.37 35.41
C ALA A 278 -2.65 -1.29 36.43
N ASN A 279 -3.83 -1.83 36.12
CA ASN A 279 -4.57 -2.77 36.96
C ASN A 279 -4.39 -4.25 36.53
N PHE A 280 -3.55 -4.54 35.53
CA PHE A 280 -3.31 -5.92 35.10
C PHE A 280 -2.66 -6.75 36.20
N ASP A 281 -3.16 -7.97 36.36
CA ASP A 281 -2.40 -9.04 37.01
C ASP A 281 -1.32 -9.60 36.06
N ASN A 282 -0.47 -10.50 36.56
CA ASN A 282 0.63 -11.05 35.75
C ASN A 282 0.12 -11.84 34.53
N ALA A 283 -1.03 -12.52 34.62
CA ALA A 283 -1.56 -13.29 33.51
C ALA A 283 -2.05 -12.36 32.39
N GLN A 284 -2.79 -11.30 32.74
CA GLN A 284 -3.24 -10.26 31.82
C GLN A 284 -2.07 -9.52 31.18
N PHE A 285 -1.03 -9.24 31.95
CA PHE A 285 0.19 -8.62 31.43
C PHE A 285 0.90 -9.53 30.41
N VAL A 286 1.04 -10.83 30.69
CA VAL A 286 1.65 -11.80 29.75
C VAL A 286 0.79 -11.99 28.49
N GLU A 287 -0.54 -12.04 28.63
CA GLU A 287 -1.44 -12.09 27.49
C GLU A 287 -1.31 -10.83 26.60
N LYS A 288 -1.26 -9.65 27.25
CA LYS A 288 -1.04 -8.40 26.54
C LYS A 288 0.32 -8.38 25.83
N LEU A 289 1.39 -8.85 26.47
CA LEU A 289 2.72 -8.96 25.85
C LEU A 289 2.69 -9.77 24.55
N GLY A 290 1.96 -10.90 24.53
CA GLY A 290 1.86 -11.75 23.34
C GLY A 290 1.05 -11.14 22.18
N THR A 291 0.31 -10.05 22.43
CA THR A 291 -0.53 -9.36 21.43
C THR A 291 -0.10 -7.91 21.18
N ALA A 292 0.95 -7.45 21.84
CA ALA A 292 1.40 -6.07 21.76
C ALA A 292 1.93 -5.74 20.36
N THR A 293 1.58 -4.55 19.88
CA THR A 293 2.01 -4.02 18.58
C THR A 293 2.44 -2.55 18.74
N ALA A 294 3.00 -1.96 17.68
CA ALA A 294 3.32 -0.53 17.66
C ALA A 294 2.09 0.35 17.90
N ASN A 295 0.91 -0.09 17.46
CA ASN A 295 -0.36 0.64 17.56
C ASN A 295 -1.14 0.33 18.84
N ASP A 296 -0.83 -0.79 19.51
CA ASP A 296 -1.43 -1.19 20.78
C ASP A 296 -0.37 -1.71 21.76
N PRO A 297 0.52 -0.81 22.24
CA PRO A 297 1.73 -1.16 22.97
C PRO A 297 1.47 -1.48 24.45
N ILE A 298 2.53 -1.92 25.13
CA ILE A 298 2.62 -1.89 26.59
C ILE A 298 2.93 -0.46 27.02
N LEU A 299 2.17 0.06 28.00
CA LEU A 299 2.33 1.42 28.54
C LEU A 299 2.88 1.41 29.97
N VAL A 300 2.60 0.35 30.71
CA VAL A 300 3.04 0.17 32.09
C VAL A 300 3.32 -1.30 32.37
N SER A 301 4.42 -1.56 33.07
CA SER A 301 4.76 -2.90 33.53
C SER A 301 4.49 -3.08 35.01
N ASN A 302 3.63 -4.06 35.33
CA ASN A 302 3.46 -4.62 36.66
C ASN A 302 4.18 -5.99 36.80
N GLY A 303 4.69 -6.54 35.70
CA GLY A 303 5.40 -7.82 35.64
C GLY A 303 6.91 -7.61 35.76
N GLY A 304 7.56 -8.30 36.69
CA GLY A 304 9.00 -8.12 36.91
C GLY A 304 9.85 -8.91 35.93
N GLY A 305 10.54 -8.24 34.99
CA GLY A 305 11.68 -8.81 34.26
C GLY A 305 11.35 -9.55 32.97
N TYR A 306 10.14 -9.39 32.43
CA TYR A 306 9.84 -9.78 31.04
C TYR A 306 10.51 -8.79 30.08
N GLY A 307 10.76 -9.23 28.85
CA GLY A 307 11.29 -8.35 27.82
C GLY A 307 11.17 -8.93 26.43
N PHE A 308 11.62 -8.15 25.46
CA PHE A 308 11.75 -8.56 24.07
C PHE A 308 13.21 -8.56 23.63
N VAL A 309 13.52 -9.45 22.71
CA VAL A 309 14.81 -9.51 22.01
C VAL A 309 14.57 -9.78 20.52
N TYR A 310 15.30 -9.08 19.66
CA TYR A 310 15.31 -9.44 18.24
C TYR A 310 16.17 -10.69 18.04
N ASN A 311 15.78 -11.58 17.13
CA ASN A 311 16.49 -12.82 16.86
C ASN A 311 16.81 -12.95 15.36
N LEU A 312 18.10 -12.88 15.03
CA LEU A 312 18.60 -13.26 13.72
C LEU A 312 19.12 -14.69 13.80
N LEU A 313 18.46 -15.62 13.10
CA LEU A 313 18.93 -17.00 13.00
C LEU A 313 19.79 -17.17 11.75
N LEU A 314 21.04 -17.60 11.94
CA LEU A 314 21.82 -18.24 10.88
C LEU A 314 21.62 -19.74 10.99
N GLY A 315 20.66 -20.25 10.22
CA GLY A 315 20.21 -21.63 10.29
C GLY A 315 21.25 -22.62 9.79
N ALA A 316 21.38 -23.74 10.50
CA ALA A 316 22.08 -24.91 9.99
C ALA A 316 21.35 -25.47 8.76
N ASP A 317 22.10 -25.81 7.72
CA ASP A 317 21.55 -26.49 6.54
C ASP A 317 21.20 -27.95 6.83
N GLU A 318 20.60 -28.63 5.85
CA GLU A 318 20.15 -30.02 6.00
C GLU A 318 21.31 -30.99 6.32
N ASP A 319 22.51 -30.74 5.82
CA ASP A 319 23.68 -31.59 6.04
C ASP A 319 24.18 -31.44 7.49
N ILE A 320 24.32 -30.21 7.97
CA ILE A 320 24.70 -29.91 9.37
C ILE A 320 23.64 -30.46 10.34
N LEU A 321 22.36 -30.31 10.02
CA LEU A 321 21.27 -30.86 10.83
C LEU A 321 21.31 -32.39 10.88
N ALA A 322 21.60 -33.04 9.75
CA ALA A 322 21.74 -34.50 9.69
C ALA A 322 22.94 -35.01 10.53
N GLU A 323 24.08 -34.31 10.47
CA GLU A 323 25.25 -34.62 11.31
C GLU A 323 24.93 -34.47 12.81
N LEU A 324 24.21 -33.41 13.17
CA LEU A 324 23.78 -33.15 14.54
C LEU A 324 22.81 -34.22 15.04
N ASP A 325 21.85 -34.64 14.23
CA ASP A 325 20.88 -35.67 14.60
C ASP A 325 21.53 -37.06 14.70
N GLN A 326 22.48 -37.37 13.82
CA GLN A 326 23.29 -38.58 13.94
C GLN A 326 24.10 -38.59 15.24
N TRP A 327 24.74 -37.46 15.58
CA TRP A 327 25.48 -37.34 16.84
C TRP A 327 24.57 -37.54 18.06
N LYS A 328 23.36 -36.94 18.07
CA LYS A 328 22.37 -37.13 19.15
C LYS A 328 21.94 -38.59 19.28
N ALA A 329 21.79 -39.30 18.15
CA ALA A 329 21.43 -40.72 18.14
C ALA A 329 22.53 -41.61 18.74
N ASP A 330 23.79 -41.29 18.46
CA ASP A 330 24.96 -42.04 18.93
C ASP A 330 25.32 -41.71 20.40
N ASN A 331 25.00 -40.51 20.86
CA ASN A 331 25.38 -39.98 22.18
C ASN A 331 24.16 -39.72 23.07
N LYS A 332 23.44 -40.77 23.46
CA LYS A 332 22.21 -40.65 24.28
C LYS A 332 22.40 -40.11 25.70
N ASN A 333 23.63 -40.16 26.22
CA ASN A 333 24.02 -39.60 27.52
C ASN A 333 25.41 -38.94 27.39
N PRO A 334 25.50 -37.80 26.70
CA PRO A 334 26.78 -37.13 26.50
C PRO A 334 27.30 -36.58 27.84
N GLN A 335 28.61 -36.38 27.93
CA GLN A 335 29.17 -35.60 29.05
C GLN A 335 28.75 -34.14 28.91
N ASP A 336 28.63 -33.43 30.04
CA ASP A 336 28.35 -31.99 30.06
C ASP A 336 29.35 -31.23 29.16
N GLY A 337 28.85 -30.40 28.25
CA GLY A 337 29.69 -29.63 27.30
C GLY A 337 30.01 -30.35 25.98
N ALA A 338 29.80 -31.67 25.87
CA ALA A 338 30.19 -32.42 24.68
C ALA A 338 29.32 -32.10 23.44
N LYS A 339 28.06 -31.71 23.66
CA LYS A 339 27.15 -31.31 22.57
C LYS A 339 27.57 -29.96 21.99
N GLU A 340 27.94 -29.04 22.87
CA GLU A 340 28.36 -27.68 22.57
C GLU A 340 29.69 -27.69 21.81
N GLU A 341 30.65 -28.50 22.25
CA GLU A 341 31.91 -28.71 21.54
C GLU A 341 31.69 -29.32 20.14
N PHE A 342 30.81 -30.30 20.02
CA PHE A 342 30.47 -30.89 18.71
C PHE A 342 29.81 -29.87 17.78
N ARG A 343 28.78 -29.16 18.25
CA ARG A 343 28.12 -28.09 17.49
C ARG A 343 29.13 -27.04 17.03
N LYS A 344 30.05 -26.60 17.91
CA LYS A 344 31.09 -25.64 17.54
C LYS A 344 31.92 -26.12 16.35
N GLY A 345 32.27 -27.41 16.31
CA GLY A 345 33.06 -27.98 15.22
C GLY A 345 32.31 -28.07 13.88
N ILE A 346 31.00 -28.31 13.88
CA ILE A 346 30.21 -28.42 12.63
C ILE A 346 29.62 -27.07 12.19
N PHE A 347 29.31 -26.18 13.13
CA PHE A 347 28.73 -24.87 12.83
C PHE A 347 29.75 -23.85 12.30
N GLU A 348 31.05 -24.15 12.37
CA GLU A 348 32.09 -23.42 11.62
C GLU A 348 31.81 -23.39 10.10
N ASN A 349 31.01 -24.35 9.60
CA ASN A 349 30.62 -24.42 8.19
C ASN A 349 29.33 -23.66 7.85
N ILE A 350 28.65 -23.06 8.83
CA ILE A 350 27.48 -22.22 8.56
C ILE A 350 27.96 -20.96 7.83
N THR A 351 27.39 -20.70 6.66
CA THR A 351 27.61 -19.47 5.90
C THR A 351 26.36 -18.60 5.88
N ALA A 352 26.56 -17.28 5.76
CA ALA A 352 25.47 -16.31 5.67
C ALA A 352 25.42 -15.72 4.27
N THR A 353 24.21 -15.60 3.72
CA THR A 353 23.94 -14.97 2.42
C THR A 353 22.74 -14.03 2.53
N ASP A 354 22.71 -12.99 1.69
CA ASP A 354 21.56 -12.08 1.64
C ASP A 354 20.39 -12.75 0.90
N LEU A 355 19.33 -13.02 1.66
CA LEU A 355 18.15 -13.75 1.24
C LEU A 355 17.14 -12.87 0.46
N ARG A 356 17.43 -11.58 0.29
CA ARG A 356 16.59 -10.63 -0.47
C ARG A 356 16.83 -10.69 -1.99
N SER A 357 17.62 -11.65 -2.50
CA SER A 357 17.74 -11.86 -3.95
C SER A 357 16.38 -12.06 -4.62
N THR A 358 15.45 -12.73 -3.94
CA THR A 358 14.07 -12.92 -4.41
C THR A 358 13.26 -11.63 -4.46
N TRP A 359 13.58 -10.62 -3.67
CA TRP A 359 12.95 -9.28 -3.75
C TRP A 359 13.37 -8.55 -5.03
N VAL A 360 14.67 -8.60 -5.35
CA VAL A 360 15.21 -8.04 -6.60
C VAL A 360 14.52 -8.68 -7.80
N MET A 361 14.44 -10.02 -7.83
CA MET A 361 13.79 -10.77 -8.91
C MET A 361 12.27 -10.58 -8.97
N ALA A 362 11.62 -10.25 -7.84
CA ALA A 362 10.19 -9.95 -7.79
C ALA A 362 9.85 -8.52 -8.25
N GLY A 363 10.86 -7.69 -8.53
CA GLY A 363 10.68 -6.31 -8.93
C GLY A 363 10.19 -5.41 -7.80
N TYR A 364 10.61 -5.69 -6.56
CA TYR A 364 10.43 -4.75 -5.47
C TYR A 364 11.37 -3.55 -5.61
N ASP A 365 10.99 -2.42 -5.03
CA ASP A 365 11.70 -1.15 -5.20
C ASP A 365 13.19 -1.27 -4.87
N PHE A 366 14.02 -1.14 -5.90
CA PHE A 366 15.44 -1.39 -5.86
C PHE A 366 16.15 -0.47 -6.86
N ASP A 367 17.20 0.21 -6.42
CA ASP A 367 17.93 1.20 -7.25
C ASP A 367 19.16 0.62 -7.98
N GLY A 368 19.44 -0.68 -7.78
CA GLY A 368 20.64 -1.36 -8.28
C GLY A 368 21.69 -1.65 -7.20
N GLU A 369 21.57 -1.03 -6.02
CA GLU A 369 22.46 -1.25 -4.87
C GLU A 369 21.66 -1.51 -3.58
N LYS A 370 20.59 -0.76 -3.36
CA LYS A 370 19.75 -0.77 -2.15
C LYS A 370 18.29 -0.91 -2.52
N PHE A 371 17.53 -1.48 -1.58
CA PHE A 371 16.07 -1.37 -1.62
C PHE A 371 15.66 0.04 -1.23
N THR A 372 14.54 0.52 -1.76
CA THR A 372 14.05 1.89 -1.58
C THR A 372 12.59 1.90 -1.09
N GLY A 373 12.03 3.09 -0.79
CA GLY A 373 10.64 3.20 -0.33
C GLY A 373 10.39 2.43 0.97
N ASP A 374 9.25 1.73 1.04
CA ASP A 374 8.83 0.94 2.21
C ASP A 374 9.76 -0.25 2.53
N TYR A 375 10.66 -0.58 1.61
CA TYR A 375 11.66 -1.62 1.79
C TYR A 375 12.95 -1.08 2.46
N THR A 376 13.05 0.23 2.68
CA THR A 376 14.05 0.87 3.53
C THR A 376 13.48 1.11 4.92
N LEU A 377 14.09 0.51 5.94
CA LEU A 377 13.54 0.59 7.31
C LEU A 377 14.19 1.68 8.16
N VAL A 378 15.38 2.15 7.75
CA VAL A 378 16.05 3.29 8.37
C VAL A 378 15.39 4.61 7.95
N LYS A 379 15.44 5.62 8.81
CA LYS A 379 14.90 6.96 8.54
C LYS A 379 15.75 7.72 7.52
N ASP A 380 17.08 7.55 7.58
CA ASP A 380 18.01 8.08 6.58
C ASP A 380 18.44 6.97 5.62
N SER A 381 17.99 7.02 4.36
CA SER A 381 18.30 6.01 3.34
C SER A 381 19.81 5.86 3.05
N ALA A 382 20.63 6.87 3.41
CA ALA A 382 22.08 6.73 3.37
C ALA A 382 22.59 5.60 4.28
N ASN A 383 21.88 5.34 5.38
CA ASN A 383 22.20 4.30 6.36
C ASN A 383 21.63 2.92 6.00
N SER A 384 20.83 2.80 4.92
CA SER A 384 20.20 1.55 4.50
C SER A 384 21.24 0.50 4.08
N LEU A 385 20.99 -0.76 4.44
CA LEU A 385 21.82 -1.93 4.16
C LEU A 385 21.77 -2.32 2.67
N PRO A 386 22.87 -2.12 1.92
CA PRO A 386 22.95 -2.55 0.53
C PRO A 386 22.71 -4.05 0.39
N PHE A 387 22.11 -4.45 -0.73
CA PHE A 387 22.02 -5.85 -1.12
C PHE A 387 23.43 -6.45 -1.23
N LYS A 388 23.69 -7.57 -0.56
CA LYS A 388 25.02 -8.21 -0.58
C LYS A 388 25.18 -9.15 -1.77
N GLY A 389 25.11 -8.59 -2.98
CA GLY A 389 25.31 -9.34 -4.21
C GLY A 389 25.68 -8.41 -5.36
N THR A 390 25.72 -8.98 -6.56
CA THR A 390 25.90 -8.22 -7.80
C THR A 390 24.67 -8.38 -8.66
N THR A 391 24.22 -7.29 -9.27
CA THR A 391 23.04 -7.26 -10.13
C THR A 391 23.35 -6.65 -11.49
N THR A 392 22.65 -7.13 -12.52
CA THR A 392 22.68 -6.56 -13.87
C THR A 392 21.32 -5.94 -14.18
N LEU A 393 21.30 -4.69 -14.63
CA LEU A 393 20.11 -4.03 -15.17
C LEU A 393 19.76 -4.67 -16.53
N LEU A 394 18.55 -5.21 -16.64
CA LEU A 394 18.09 -5.95 -17.82
C LEU A 394 17.47 -5.04 -18.89
N ASN A 395 16.86 -3.94 -18.47
CA ASN A 395 16.20 -2.97 -19.33
C ASN A 395 16.84 -1.57 -19.17
N PRO A 396 18.11 -1.36 -19.57
CA PRO A 396 18.71 -0.04 -19.49
C PRO A 396 17.87 0.96 -20.29
N LYS A 397 17.63 2.17 -19.73
CA LYS A 397 17.09 3.28 -20.51
C LYS A 397 18.04 3.53 -21.68
N THR A 398 17.61 3.22 -22.89
CA THR A 398 18.34 3.62 -24.09
C THR A 398 17.91 5.05 -24.43
N ASP A 399 18.88 5.96 -24.51
CA ASP A 399 18.65 7.33 -25.04
C ASP A 399 18.26 7.30 -26.55
N ASP A 400 18.43 6.13 -27.19
CA ASP A 400 18.24 5.88 -28.63
C ASP A 400 17.18 4.79 -28.90
N HIS A 401 16.05 4.78 -28.17
CA HIS A 401 14.84 4.25 -28.82
C HIS A 401 14.38 5.35 -29.78
N ASP A 402 14.65 5.15 -31.08
CA ASP A 402 14.01 5.86 -32.18
C ASP A 402 12.52 6.09 -31.85
N ASP A 403 12.03 7.28 -32.17
CA ASP A 403 10.70 7.90 -31.96
C ASP A 403 9.46 7.03 -32.38
N HIS A 404 9.44 5.74 -32.10
CA HIS A 404 8.50 4.77 -32.65
C HIS A 404 7.95 3.72 -31.69
N ASP A 405 8.44 3.61 -30.45
CA ASP A 405 7.81 2.78 -29.40
C ASP A 405 7.75 3.54 -28.06
N ASP A 406 7.02 4.66 -28.07
CA ASP A 406 6.61 5.40 -26.88
C ASP A 406 5.42 4.68 -26.19
N HIS A 407 5.66 3.46 -25.75
CA HIS A 407 4.78 2.87 -24.75
C HIS A 407 5.05 3.58 -23.43
N ASP A 408 4.12 4.47 -23.04
CA ASP A 408 3.96 5.10 -21.72
C ASP A 408 3.76 4.08 -20.57
N GLU A 409 4.39 2.91 -20.67
CA GLU A 409 4.57 2.05 -19.51
C GLU A 409 5.61 2.73 -18.62
N GLU A 410 5.20 3.04 -17.40
CA GLU A 410 6.07 3.48 -16.31
C GLU A 410 7.37 2.66 -16.35
N TYR A 411 8.50 3.32 -16.64
CA TYR A 411 9.79 2.63 -16.67
C TYR A 411 10.07 2.08 -15.27
N VAL A 412 9.94 0.76 -15.12
CA VAL A 412 10.34 0.02 -13.93
C VAL A 412 11.63 -0.68 -14.25
N ALA A 413 12.72 -0.31 -13.56
CA ALA A 413 14.01 -0.97 -13.74
C ALA A 413 13.89 -2.45 -13.32
N GLU A 414 14.34 -3.35 -14.19
CA GLU A 414 14.33 -4.79 -13.97
C GLU A 414 15.77 -5.28 -13.81
N TYR A 415 16.01 -6.04 -12.75
CA TYR A 415 17.35 -6.49 -12.38
C TYR A 415 17.42 -8.01 -12.34
N ARG A 416 18.52 -8.56 -12.84
CA ARG A 416 18.94 -9.94 -12.57
C ARG A 416 19.96 -9.95 -11.44
N VAL A 417 19.85 -10.91 -10.53
CA VAL A 417 20.90 -11.22 -9.56
C VAL A 417 21.95 -12.11 -10.23
N ASP A 418 23.18 -11.61 -10.37
CA ASP A 418 24.30 -12.36 -10.96
C ASP A 418 25.02 -13.23 -9.92
N SER A 419 25.11 -12.72 -8.69
CA SER A 419 25.71 -13.46 -7.57
C SER A 419 25.21 -12.92 -6.24
N VAL A 420 25.24 -13.77 -5.21
CA VAL A 420 25.04 -13.41 -3.81
C VAL A 420 26.35 -13.66 -3.08
N THR A 421 26.76 -12.71 -2.24
CA THR A 421 27.97 -12.85 -1.42
C THR A 421 27.72 -13.85 -0.31
N GLU A 422 28.59 -14.86 -0.23
CA GLU A 422 28.62 -15.84 0.84
C GLU A 422 29.68 -15.45 1.87
N TYR A 423 29.26 -15.27 3.12
CA TYR A 423 30.13 -14.90 4.23
C TYR A 423 30.38 -16.13 5.10
N SER A 424 31.64 -16.35 5.48
CA SER A 424 31.93 -17.17 6.65
C SER A 424 31.39 -16.50 7.92
N LEU A 425 31.28 -17.26 9.02
CA LEU A 425 30.75 -16.74 10.28
C LEU A 425 31.49 -15.50 10.79
N ASP A 426 32.82 -15.51 10.77
CA ASP A 426 33.66 -14.38 11.21
C ASP A 426 33.47 -13.15 10.32
N GLU A 427 33.40 -13.35 9.00
CA GLU A 427 33.19 -12.27 8.03
C GLU A 427 31.80 -11.66 8.16
N PHE A 428 30.78 -12.50 8.38
CA PHE A 428 29.41 -12.04 8.62
C PHE A 428 29.31 -11.19 9.89
N VAL A 429 29.85 -11.69 11.00
CA VAL A 429 29.84 -10.95 12.28
C VAL A 429 30.55 -9.61 12.14
N GLU A 430 31.67 -9.56 11.42
CA GLU A 430 32.37 -8.31 11.15
C GLU A 430 31.54 -7.35 10.28
N MET A 431 30.92 -7.84 9.19
CA MET A 431 30.03 -7.05 8.34
C MET A 431 28.84 -6.47 9.12
N MET A 432 28.18 -7.32 9.91
CA MET A 432 27.06 -6.94 10.77
C MET A 432 27.47 -5.86 11.77
N GLU A 433 28.62 -6.02 12.44
CA GLU A 433 29.10 -5.03 13.42
C GLU A 433 29.52 -3.72 12.78
N ILE A 434 30.14 -3.75 11.60
CA ILE A 434 30.49 -2.53 10.86
C ILE A 434 29.21 -1.78 10.46
N TYR A 435 28.20 -2.48 9.98
CA TYR A 435 26.92 -1.86 9.61
C TYR A 435 26.18 -1.29 10.83
N LEU A 436 26.11 -2.06 11.91
CA LEU A 436 25.37 -1.68 13.11
C LEU A 436 26.10 -0.60 13.92
N TYR A 437 27.38 -0.82 14.26
CA TYR A 437 28.16 0.04 15.17
C TYR A 437 29.15 0.97 14.47
N GLY A 438 29.32 0.86 13.14
CA GLY A 438 30.34 1.59 12.38
C GLY A 438 31.76 1.00 12.48
N ALA A 439 31.96 -0.02 13.32
CA ALA A 439 33.25 -0.69 13.49
C ALA A 439 33.08 -2.08 14.13
N LYS A 440 34.07 -2.95 13.90
CA LYS A 440 34.20 -4.24 14.59
C LYS A 440 34.27 -4.05 16.11
N GLN A 441 33.53 -4.87 16.85
CA GLN A 441 33.45 -4.79 18.30
C GLN A 441 34.40 -5.80 18.96
N THR A 442 35.05 -5.36 20.04
CA THR A 442 35.83 -6.24 20.92
C THR A 442 34.87 -6.96 21.86
N GLY A 443 34.35 -8.10 21.42
CA GLY A 443 33.49 -8.94 22.25
C GLY A 443 34.26 -9.66 23.35
N VAL A 444 33.53 -10.17 24.34
CA VAL A 444 34.06 -11.10 25.34
C VAL A 444 33.57 -12.50 25.01
N GLN A 445 34.47 -13.48 24.92
CA GLN A 445 34.08 -14.89 24.93
C GLN A 445 33.71 -15.25 26.37
N ASP A 446 32.45 -15.64 26.59
CA ASP A 446 31.98 -16.05 27.92
C ASP A 446 32.59 -17.41 28.30
N SER A 447 32.61 -17.71 29.59
CA SER A 447 32.88 -19.05 30.13
C SER A 447 31.85 -20.11 29.68
N ASN A 448 30.67 -19.68 29.21
CA ASN A 448 29.68 -20.55 28.62
C ASN A 448 30.09 -20.96 27.19
N VAL A 449 30.33 -22.25 26.99
CA VAL A 449 30.84 -22.83 25.73
C VAL A 449 29.89 -22.64 24.53
N SER A 450 28.61 -22.38 24.77
CA SER A 450 27.63 -22.10 23.70
C SER A 450 27.65 -20.64 23.22
N VAL A 451 28.31 -19.74 23.95
CA VAL A 451 28.44 -18.32 23.57
C VAL A 451 29.58 -18.15 22.59
N TYR A 452 29.23 -17.77 21.37
CA TYR A 452 30.21 -17.43 20.36
C TYR A 452 30.80 -16.04 20.62
N LYS A 453 29.94 -15.04 20.83
CA LYS A 453 30.34 -13.65 21.08
C LYS A 453 29.27 -12.90 21.88
N ARG A 454 29.74 -12.01 22.76
CA ARG A 454 28.92 -11.06 23.52
C ARG A 454 29.49 -9.65 23.34
N VAL A 455 28.61 -8.69 23.08
CA VAL A 455 28.95 -7.27 23.00
C VAL A 455 27.99 -6.47 23.86
N GLU A 456 28.55 -5.66 24.75
CA GLU A 456 27.82 -4.73 25.61
C GLU A 456 28.03 -3.31 25.12
N ALA A 457 26.95 -2.62 24.77
CA ALA A 457 26.99 -1.24 24.29
C ALA A 457 25.89 -0.42 24.98
N ALA A 458 26.24 0.78 25.45
CA ALA A 458 25.29 1.67 26.11
C ALA A 458 24.17 2.14 25.16
N LYS A 459 22.97 2.39 25.71
CA LYS A 459 21.83 2.92 24.94
C LYS A 459 22.18 4.26 24.28
N GLY A 460 21.75 4.43 23.03
CA GLY A 460 21.90 5.68 22.28
C GLY A 460 23.29 5.89 21.69
N THR A 461 24.15 4.86 21.72
CA THR A 461 25.47 4.90 21.06
C THR A 461 25.41 4.54 19.58
N VAL A 462 24.30 3.91 19.16
CA VAL A 462 24.04 3.50 17.78
C VAL A 462 22.83 4.23 17.22
N THR A 463 23.05 4.98 16.15
CA THR A 463 21.99 5.61 15.36
C THR A 463 21.12 4.55 14.68
N GLU A 464 19.79 4.69 14.78
CA GLU A 464 18.81 3.82 14.10
C GLU A 464 18.99 2.32 14.43
N TYR A 465 19.40 2.03 15.67
CA TYR A 465 19.76 0.68 16.10
C TYR A 465 18.69 -0.37 15.77
N ARG A 466 17.42 -0.08 16.07
CA ARG A 466 16.30 -0.99 15.86
C ARG A 466 16.03 -1.21 14.37
N GLU A 467 15.99 -0.11 13.62
CA GLU A 467 15.73 -0.10 12.18
C GLU A 467 16.81 -0.90 11.44
N LYS A 468 18.09 -0.69 11.80
CA LYS A 468 19.22 -1.47 11.27
C LYS A 468 19.15 -2.96 11.60
N ILE A 469 18.73 -3.32 12.81
CA ILE A 469 18.51 -4.74 13.16
C ILE A 469 17.43 -5.34 12.27
N ASN A 470 16.31 -4.64 12.05
CA ASN A 470 15.26 -5.15 11.19
C ASN A 470 15.75 -5.36 9.74
N GLU A 471 16.56 -4.46 9.19
CA GLU A 471 17.17 -4.68 7.86
C GLU A 471 18.07 -5.93 7.84
N LEU A 472 18.86 -6.17 8.89
CA LEU A 472 19.66 -7.39 9.04
C LEU A 472 18.78 -8.65 9.14
N LEU A 473 17.64 -8.59 9.84
CA LEU A 473 16.69 -9.70 9.94
C LEU A 473 16.12 -10.06 8.57
N PHE A 474 15.62 -9.07 7.83
CA PHE A 474 15.10 -9.29 6.47
C PHE A 474 16.19 -9.79 5.52
N ALA A 475 17.42 -9.29 5.64
CA ALA A 475 18.53 -9.70 4.80
C ALA A 475 19.02 -11.13 5.11
N PHE A 476 19.18 -11.52 6.38
CA PHE A 476 19.97 -12.71 6.73
C PHE A 476 19.28 -13.74 7.61
N SER A 477 18.15 -13.44 8.26
CA SER A 477 17.51 -14.41 9.15
C SER A 477 16.91 -15.57 8.36
N THR A 478 17.34 -16.80 8.64
CA THR A 478 16.69 -18.00 8.08
C THR A 478 15.40 -18.36 8.82
N ASP A 479 15.10 -17.67 9.93
CA ASP A 479 13.85 -17.77 10.68
C ASP A 479 12.83 -16.74 10.17
N PRO A 480 11.83 -17.13 9.35
CA PRO A 480 10.80 -16.20 8.89
C PRO A 480 9.89 -15.73 10.03
N GLY A 481 9.83 -16.46 11.15
CA GLY A 481 9.03 -16.09 12.32
C GLY A 481 9.57 -14.88 13.07
N SER A 482 10.84 -14.52 12.87
CA SER A 482 11.42 -13.32 13.48
C SER A 482 11.15 -12.05 12.69
N LEU A 483 10.72 -12.19 11.43
CA LEU A 483 10.36 -11.07 10.56
C LEU A 483 9.01 -10.47 10.98
N ASN A 484 8.86 -9.15 10.82
CA ASN A 484 7.62 -8.43 11.17
C ASN A 484 7.16 -8.58 12.62
N THR A 485 8.07 -8.98 13.52
CA THR A 485 7.80 -9.03 14.96
C THR A 485 7.88 -7.62 15.55
N TYR A 486 6.97 -7.27 16.46
CA TYR A 486 6.86 -5.92 17.02
C TYR A 486 8.17 -5.43 17.65
N LEU A 487 8.57 -6.06 18.76
CA LEU A 487 9.84 -5.80 19.45
C LEU A 487 10.75 -7.04 19.44
N GLY A 488 10.36 -8.10 18.72
CA GLY A 488 11.06 -9.38 18.70
C GLY A 488 10.34 -10.46 19.50
N TYR A 489 11.10 -11.44 19.98
CA TYR A 489 10.61 -12.57 20.76
C TYR A 489 10.52 -12.25 22.24
N THR A 490 9.42 -12.66 22.87
CA THR A 490 9.19 -12.47 24.31
C THR A 490 10.08 -13.41 25.12
N ILE A 491 10.75 -12.86 26.13
CA ILE A 491 11.59 -13.57 27.08
C ILE A 491 10.98 -13.41 28.48
N ALA A 492 10.63 -14.52 29.12
CA ALA A 492 10.24 -14.54 30.52
C ALA A 492 11.47 -14.54 31.45
N PRO A 493 11.33 -13.99 32.67
CA PRO A 493 12.44 -13.86 33.64
C PRO A 493 12.94 -15.19 34.22
N ASP A 494 12.11 -16.24 34.24
CA ASP A 494 12.36 -17.47 35.00
C ASP A 494 12.40 -18.73 34.13
N LYS A 495 11.40 -18.95 33.26
CA LYS A 495 11.38 -20.12 32.36
C LYS A 495 10.64 -19.81 31.06
N ASN A 496 11.25 -20.21 29.96
CA ASN A 496 10.61 -20.25 28.64
C ASN A 496 10.56 -21.69 28.10
N ASP A 497 9.71 -21.91 27.09
CA ASP A 497 9.65 -23.18 26.34
C ASP A 497 10.72 -23.28 25.23
N TRP A 498 11.61 -22.28 25.14
CA TRP A 498 12.71 -22.23 24.17
C TRP A 498 13.90 -23.11 24.57
N ALA A 499 14.87 -23.27 23.66
CA ALA A 499 16.16 -23.88 23.97
C ALA A 499 16.82 -23.19 25.18
N GLU A 500 17.56 -23.95 25.99
CA GLU A 500 18.15 -23.46 27.24
C GLU A 500 19.15 -22.33 26.96
N GLU A 501 19.98 -22.49 25.93
CA GLU A 501 20.99 -21.51 25.50
C GLU A 501 20.34 -20.21 25.02
N PHE A 502 19.24 -20.32 24.26
CA PHE A 502 18.45 -19.19 23.79
C PHE A 502 17.80 -18.44 24.96
N THR A 503 17.17 -19.19 25.88
CA THR A 503 16.53 -18.62 27.07
C THR A 503 17.53 -17.88 27.94
N TRP A 504 18.69 -18.49 28.20
CA TRP A 504 19.76 -17.88 28.96
C TRP A 504 20.28 -16.60 28.29
N ALA A 505 20.55 -16.64 26.98
CA ALA A 505 21.05 -15.48 26.24
C ALA A 505 20.05 -14.33 26.26
N GLY A 506 18.77 -14.61 26.03
CA GLY A 506 17.71 -13.59 26.14
C GLY A 506 17.67 -12.97 27.53
N GLN A 507 17.66 -13.77 28.59
CA GLN A 507 17.62 -13.27 29.97
C GLN A 507 18.86 -12.45 30.34
N GLU A 508 20.04 -12.86 29.89
CA GLU A 508 21.28 -12.10 30.13
C GLU A 508 21.28 -10.78 29.35
N LEU A 509 20.79 -10.81 28.11
CA LEU A 509 20.68 -9.62 27.28
C LEU A 509 19.72 -8.58 27.86
N LEU A 510 18.61 -9.00 28.47
CA LEU A 510 17.70 -8.11 29.20
C LEU A 510 18.35 -7.45 30.42
N LYS A 511 19.35 -8.10 31.05
CA LYS A 511 20.13 -7.50 32.15
C LYS A 511 21.16 -6.50 31.63
N MET A 512 21.75 -6.77 30.47
CA MET A 512 22.73 -5.90 29.83
C MET A 512 22.09 -4.60 29.32
N GLY A 513 20.94 -4.70 28.65
CA GLY A 513 20.27 -3.55 28.06
C GLY A 513 21.07 -2.88 26.93
N GLY A 514 20.67 -1.66 26.58
CA GLY A 514 21.40 -0.81 25.65
C GLY A 514 21.38 -1.29 24.20
N ASN A 515 22.44 -1.01 23.45
CA ASN A 515 22.59 -1.45 22.07
C ASN A 515 23.36 -2.78 21.99
N SER A 516 23.13 -3.70 22.93
CA SER A 516 23.92 -4.91 23.13
C SER A 516 23.44 -6.11 22.29
N TYR A 517 24.31 -7.11 22.08
CA TYR A 517 23.91 -8.39 21.49
C TYR A 517 24.67 -9.58 22.09
N ILE A 518 24.05 -10.77 22.02
CA ILE A 518 24.66 -12.06 22.37
C ILE A 518 24.41 -13.04 21.23
N MET A 519 25.45 -13.79 20.86
CA MET A 519 25.39 -14.85 19.86
C MET A 519 25.60 -16.22 20.50
N VAL A 520 24.63 -17.13 20.35
CA VAL A 520 24.65 -18.49 20.92
C VAL A 520 24.35 -19.57 19.89
N ALA A 521 24.97 -20.73 20.05
CA ALA A 521 24.67 -21.93 19.26
C ALA A 521 23.52 -22.74 19.90
N THR A 522 22.54 -23.14 19.10
CA THR A 522 21.44 -24.05 19.49
C THR A 522 21.39 -25.27 18.57
N ASP A 523 20.33 -26.09 18.63
CA ASP A 523 20.14 -27.17 17.64
C ASP A 523 19.75 -26.68 16.24
N TYR A 524 19.47 -25.39 16.08
CA TYR A 524 19.01 -24.79 14.83
C TYR A 524 20.07 -24.00 14.08
N GLY A 525 21.24 -23.76 14.70
CA GLY A 525 22.30 -22.90 14.17
C GLY A 525 22.72 -21.83 15.18
N TYR A 526 23.17 -20.68 14.68
CA TYR A 526 23.53 -19.54 15.52
C TYR A 526 22.39 -18.53 15.63
N HIS A 527 21.97 -18.26 16.85
CA HIS A 527 21.07 -17.16 17.18
C HIS A 527 21.89 -15.94 17.57
N ILE A 528 21.71 -14.85 16.84
CA ILE A 528 22.25 -13.54 17.21
C ILE A 528 21.08 -12.73 17.77
N MET A 529 21.10 -12.57 19.08
CA MET A 529 20.04 -11.93 19.84
C MET A 529 20.44 -10.50 20.16
N PHE A 530 19.60 -9.53 19.79
CA PHE A 530 19.81 -8.11 20.08
C PHE A 530 18.83 -7.64 21.14
N TYR A 531 19.30 -6.77 22.04
CA TYR A 531 18.42 -6.19 23.04
C TYR A 531 17.35 -5.36 22.34
N SER A 532 16.10 -5.51 22.77
CA SER A 532 15.00 -4.69 22.28
C SER A 532 14.40 -3.88 23.42
N GLU A 533 13.80 -4.57 24.39
CA GLU A 533 13.09 -3.89 25.48
C GLU A 533 13.02 -4.74 26.75
N VAL A 534 13.06 -4.08 27.92
CA VAL A 534 12.79 -4.73 29.20
C VAL A 534 11.63 -4.04 29.92
N PHE A 535 10.70 -4.85 30.43
CA PHE A 535 9.55 -4.39 31.19
C PHE A 535 9.84 -4.60 32.68
N ASN A 536 10.34 -3.55 33.32
CA ASN A 536 10.58 -3.47 34.76
C ASN A 536 9.70 -2.38 35.39
N SER A 537 9.86 -2.12 36.69
CA SER A 537 9.07 -1.09 37.40
C SER A 537 9.24 0.34 36.85
N ASP A 538 10.31 0.59 36.09
CA ASP A 538 10.58 1.89 35.50
C ASP A 538 9.94 2.03 34.10
N TYR A 539 9.41 0.93 33.53
CA TYR A 539 8.62 0.95 32.31
C TYR A 539 7.20 1.42 32.61
N ASN A 540 7.05 2.73 32.73
CA ASN A 540 5.80 3.37 33.15
C ASN A 540 5.64 4.72 32.45
N PHE A 541 4.72 4.80 31.50
CA PHE A 541 4.38 6.01 30.78
C PHE A 541 2.94 6.43 31.14
N GLU A 542 2.80 7.22 32.19
CA GLU A 542 1.49 7.62 32.72
C GLU A 542 0.75 8.57 31.76
N THR A 543 1.52 9.36 31.00
CA THR A 543 0.97 10.36 30.08
C THR A 543 1.32 10.07 28.62
N LEU A 544 0.43 10.50 27.72
CA LEU A 544 0.65 10.41 26.28
C LEU A 544 1.96 11.12 25.86
N VAL A 545 2.28 12.26 26.47
CA VAL A 545 3.49 13.04 26.16
C VAL A 545 4.75 12.24 26.51
N GLU A 546 4.79 11.55 27.65
CA GLU A 546 5.93 10.71 28.04
C GLU A 546 6.13 9.57 27.04
N TYR A 547 5.05 8.90 26.65
CA TYR A 547 5.13 7.80 25.70
C TYR A 547 5.52 8.25 24.29
N LEU A 548 4.98 9.37 23.81
CA LEU A 548 5.36 9.92 22.50
C LEU A 548 6.84 10.35 22.48
N ASN A 549 7.32 11.01 23.54
CA ASN A 549 8.74 11.34 23.67
C ASN A 549 9.61 10.08 23.69
N TYR A 550 9.14 9.01 24.33
CA TYR A 550 9.84 7.72 24.36
C TYR A 550 9.97 7.09 22.97
N VAL A 551 8.86 6.92 22.25
CA VAL A 551 8.86 6.18 20.97
C VAL A 551 9.42 6.96 19.80
N GLU A 552 9.39 8.30 19.87
CA GLU A 552 9.87 9.19 18.80
C GLU A 552 11.29 9.72 19.09
N ASP A 553 11.87 9.39 20.24
CA ASP A 553 13.15 9.92 20.74
C ASP A 553 13.18 11.47 20.71
N LYS A 554 12.10 12.06 21.23
CA LYS A 554 11.90 13.52 21.31
C LYS A 554 11.81 13.96 22.77
N ASN A 555 11.91 15.26 22.99
CA ASN A 555 11.70 15.88 24.30
C ASN A 555 10.80 17.12 24.15
N LEU A 556 9.58 16.89 23.68
CA LEU A 556 8.57 17.92 23.50
C LEU A 556 7.65 17.99 24.72
N ASP A 557 7.18 19.19 25.03
CA ASP A 557 6.07 19.38 25.95
C ASP A 557 4.73 19.18 25.21
N GLU A 558 3.61 19.32 25.93
CA GLU A 558 2.28 19.18 25.37
C GLU A 558 2.03 20.16 24.20
N ALA A 559 2.47 21.41 24.32
CA ALA A 559 2.31 22.40 23.26
C ALA A 559 3.11 22.02 22.00
N GLY A 560 4.30 21.44 22.18
CA GLY A 560 5.10 20.88 21.10
C GLY A 560 4.38 19.73 20.38
N TRP A 561 3.76 18.81 21.13
CA TRP A 561 3.01 17.69 20.54
C TRP A 561 1.70 18.11 19.88
N ILE A 562 1.02 19.15 20.37
CA ILE A 562 -0.14 19.74 19.69
C ILE A 562 0.27 20.26 18.31
N LYS A 563 1.38 20.99 18.24
CA LYS A 563 1.91 21.51 16.97
C LYS A 563 2.36 20.39 16.02
N GLU A 564 2.96 19.33 16.57
CA GLU A 564 3.31 18.14 15.79
C GLU A 564 2.06 17.48 15.22
N LEU A 565 1.01 17.28 16.02
CA LEU A 565 -0.27 16.74 15.56
C LEU A 565 -0.87 17.59 14.42
N GLU A 566 -0.89 18.92 14.58
CA GLU A 566 -1.36 19.84 13.52
C GLU A 566 -0.55 19.70 12.23
N THR A 567 0.77 19.52 12.34
CA THR A 567 1.67 19.35 11.20
C THR A 567 1.39 18.03 10.49
N ARG A 568 1.29 16.92 11.23
CA ARG A 568 0.99 15.59 10.68
C ARG A 568 -0.41 15.54 10.05
N LEU A 569 -1.38 16.25 10.61
CA LEU A 569 -2.72 16.37 10.03
C LEU A 569 -2.75 17.09 8.67
N SER A 570 -1.73 17.89 8.36
CA SER A 570 -1.61 18.54 7.05
C SER A 570 -0.98 17.65 5.97
N ASP A 571 -0.25 16.60 6.37
CA ASP A 571 0.45 15.67 5.50
C ASP A 571 0.28 14.24 6.02
N TRP A 572 -0.94 13.73 5.89
CA TRP A 572 -1.41 12.56 6.64
C TRP A 572 -0.69 11.26 6.23
N GLU A 573 -0.29 11.16 4.97
CA GLU A 573 0.29 9.95 4.36
C GLU A 573 1.74 9.71 4.81
N GLU A 574 2.50 10.76 5.16
CA GLU A 574 3.89 10.60 5.63
C GLU A 574 3.98 9.94 7.01
N TYR A 575 2.92 10.02 7.83
CA TYR A 575 2.96 9.63 9.25
C TYR A 575 2.13 8.40 9.62
N GLU A 576 1.61 7.65 8.64
CA GLU A 576 0.67 6.53 8.86
C GLU A 576 1.22 5.44 9.80
N ASN A 577 2.53 5.30 9.87
CA ASN A 577 3.21 4.28 10.66
C ASN A 577 3.56 4.71 12.10
N THR A 578 3.06 5.87 12.56
CA THR A 578 3.37 6.39 13.91
C THR A 578 2.29 6.07 14.94
N TYR A 579 2.66 5.91 16.21
CA TYR A 579 1.67 5.67 17.27
C TYR A 579 0.64 6.80 17.40
N LEU A 580 1.07 8.05 17.23
CA LEU A 580 0.17 9.21 17.27
C LEU A 580 -0.89 9.14 16.17
N TYR A 581 -0.50 8.75 14.96
CA TYR A 581 -1.42 8.52 13.85
C TYR A 581 -2.41 7.41 14.19
N SER A 582 -1.93 6.25 14.64
CA SER A 582 -2.79 5.11 14.96
C SER A 582 -3.75 5.40 16.11
N LEU A 583 -3.31 6.17 17.11
CA LEU A 583 -4.18 6.64 18.18
C LEU A 583 -5.26 7.60 17.64
N PHE A 584 -4.88 8.52 16.77
CA PHE A 584 -5.83 9.42 16.12
C PHE A 584 -6.86 8.65 15.28
N GLU A 585 -6.42 7.72 14.43
CA GLU A 585 -7.31 6.89 13.61
C GLU A 585 -8.23 5.99 14.44
N SER A 586 -7.77 5.51 15.60
CA SER A 586 -8.65 4.76 16.52
C SER A 586 -9.83 5.59 17.04
N VAL A 587 -9.72 6.91 17.02
CA VAL A 587 -10.77 7.85 17.45
C VAL A 587 -11.56 8.42 16.27
N SER A 588 -10.87 8.74 15.17
CA SER A 588 -11.46 9.44 14.02
C SER A 588 -12.18 8.48 13.06
N SER A 589 -11.63 7.30 12.77
CA SER A 589 -12.10 6.40 11.70
C SER A 589 -13.60 6.12 11.77
N THR A 590 -14.09 5.64 12.92
CA THR A 590 -15.52 5.36 13.12
C THR A 590 -16.39 6.62 13.01
N LYS A 591 -15.89 7.78 13.45
CA LYS A 591 -16.63 9.04 13.32
C LYS A 591 -16.71 9.49 11.87
N VAL A 592 -15.61 9.37 11.12
CA VAL A 592 -15.54 9.69 9.69
C VAL A 592 -16.45 8.78 8.89
N THR A 593 -16.34 7.45 9.04
CA THR A 593 -17.22 6.49 8.36
C THR A 593 -18.69 6.77 8.66
N ASN A 594 -19.07 6.92 9.93
CA ASN A 594 -20.46 7.21 10.29
C ASN A 594 -20.94 8.57 9.77
N GLY A 595 -20.08 9.59 9.78
CA GLY A 595 -20.39 10.94 9.31
C GLY A 595 -20.62 10.98 7.80
N LEU A 596 -19.69 10.41 7.02
CA LEU A 596 -19.82 10.32 5.56
C LEU A 596 -21.05 9.50 5.17
N SER A 597 -21.21 8.29 5.73
CA SER A 597 -22.39 7.47 5.43
C SER A 597 -23.68 8.16 5.83
N LYS A 598 -23.71 8.96 6.91
CA LYS A 598 -24.89 9.74 7.28
C LYS A 598 -25.21 10.79 6.23
N VAL A 599 -24.22 11.59 5.80
CA VAL A 599 -24.41 12.63 4.78
C VAL A 599 -24.92 12.02 3.47
N GLU A 600 -24.25 10.97 2.99
CA GLU A 600 -24.64 10.27 1.77
C GLU A 600 -26.08 9.73 1.86
N ASN A 601 -26.40 9.02 2.95
CA ASN A 601 -27.74 8.47 3.15
C ASN A 601 -28.82 9.54 3.24
N GLU A 602 -28.53 10.68 3.88
CA GLU A 602 -29.48 11.81 3.94
C GLU A 602 -29.77 12.35 2.53
N ILE A 603 -28.73 12.57 1.72
CA ILE A 603 -28.86 13.05 0.34
C ILE A 603 -29.64 12.06 -0.53
N LEU A 604 -29.24 10.78 -0.53
CA LEU A 604 -29.88 9.75 -1.37
C LEU A 604 -31.31 9.47 -0.91
N SER A 605 -31.57 9.50 0.40
CA SER A 605 -32.93 9.35 0.92
C SER A 605 -33.84 10.49 0.48
N GLU A 606 -33.32 11.72 0.48
CA GLU A 606 -34.08 12.91 0.06
C GLU A 606 -34.41 12.88 -1.44
N TYR A 607 -33.42 12.59 -2.29
CA TYR A 607 -33.58 12.79 -3.74
C TYR A 607 -33.86 11.51 -4.54
N VAL A 608 -33.34 10.36 -4.11
CA VAL A 608 -33.41 9.10 -4.88
C VAL A 608 -34.48 8.15 -4.35
N TYR A 609 -34.57 7.99 -3.03
CA TYR A 609 -35.45 6.99 -2.41
C TYR A 609 -36.81 7.54 -1.99
N ASN A 610 -36.94 8.87 -1.85
CA ASN A 610 -38.21 9.52 -1.58
C ASN A 610 -39.11 9.50 -2.84
N LYS A 611 -40.24 8.80 -2.76
CA LYS A 611 -41.21 8.70 -3.88
C LYS A 611 -41.89 10.03 -4.22
N ASP A 612 -41.87 10.99 -3.31
CA ASP A 612 -42.44 12.33 -3.50
C ASP A 612 -41.39 13.32 -4.03
N SER A 613 -40.11 12.91 -4.17
CA SER A 613 -39.08 13.70 -4.83
C SER A 613 -39.33 13.74 -6.34
N ASN A 614 -39.42 14.96 -6.89
CA ASN A 614 -39.42 15.18 -8.34
C ASN A 614 -38.01 15.33 -8.91
N GLY A 615 -36.97 15.12 -8.08
CA GLY A 615 -35.58 15.37 -8.46
C GLY A 615 -34.98 14.29 -9.36
N VAL A 616 -35.57 13.09 -9.41
CA VAL A 616 -35.12 11.99 -10.26
C VAL A 616 -36.30 11.39 -11.02
N VAL A 617 -36.19 11.29 -12.34
CA VAL A 617 -37.18 10.60 -13.18
C VAL A 617 -36.49 9.48 -13.94
N LYS A 618 -37.03 8.26 -13.86
CA LYS A 618 -36.46 7.05 -14.48
C LYS A 618 -37.35 6.57 -15.63
N TYR A 619 -36.73 6.12 -16.73
CA TYR A 619 -37.40 5.62 -17.92
C TYR A 619 -36.96 4.18 -18.23
N GLU A 620 -37.33 3.24 -17.36
CA GLU A 620 -36.85 1.84 -17.42
C GLU A 620 -37.08 1.18 -18.79
N SER A 621 -38.21 1.45 -19.44
CA SER A 621 -38.53 0.91 -20.76
C SER A 621 -37.54 1.27 -21.88
N ARG A 622 -36.65 2.25 -21.66
CA ARG A 622 -35.67 2.74 -22.66
C ARG A 622 -34.33 1.99 -22.63
N TYR A 623 -34.10 1.13 -21.64
CA TYR A 623 -32.87 0.34 -21.54
C TYR A 623 -33.10 -1.14 -21.20
N GLN A 624 -34.36 -1.58 -21.10
CA GLN A 624 -34.72 -2.98 -20.84
C GLN A 624 -34.21 -3.95 -21.93
N ASP A 625 -34.01 -3.46 -23.15
CA ASP A 625 -33.48 -4.26 -24.24
C ASP A 625 -32.00 -4.65 -24.02
N LEU A 626 -31.27 -3.91 -23.17
CA LEU A 626 -29.90 -4.26 -22.79
C LEU A 626 -29.82 -5.50 -21.89
N PHE A 627 -30.93 -5.97 -21.32
CA PHE A 627 -30.94 -7.12 -20.41
C PHE A 627 -30.62 -8.46 -21.10
N ASN A 628 -30.73 -8.53 -22.43
CA ASN A 628 -30.63 -9.77 -23.20
C ASN A 628 -29.35 -9.87 -24.02
#